data_AF-A0A2T6C0U3-F1
#
_entry.id   AF-A0A2T6C0U3-F1
#
_cell.length_a   1.000
_cell.length_b   1.000
_cell.length_c   1.000
_cell.angle_alpha   90.00
_cell.angle_beta   90.00
_cell.angle_gamma   90.00
#
_symmetry.space_group_name_H-M   'P 1'
#
loop_
_entity.id
_entity.type
_entity.pdbx_description
1 polymer ?
#
loop_
_entity_poly.entity_id
_entity_poly.type
_entity_poly.pdbx_seq_one_letter_code
_entity_poly.pdbx_strand_id
1 'polypeptide(L)'
;MKQLTALLMIFFLVSCENTKKEATNRDITKQITKTVDTTQTHFATTTTWNASTTIGEATVLRTKEVDSIKIWSEIQAVNVFGFKKDVPLGDIVQVIPLSKKLPILGLKVMKTTKRDDFEDDIWYEVDLEAIQNKAYSTFQGPKERSDEYPIDLLVVHPAVKNCTLLENHHFKTSDLPTNITNEIIKGALDFDNDGLPDAIVCEFCCENRTLADECEYFCGETYIKVKGEWILINTSQPA
;
A
#
# COMPACT_ATOMS: atom_id res chain seq x y z
N MET A 1 -35.09 76.43 23.29
CA MET A 1 -35.07 75.10 22.65
C MET A 1 -35.37 74.04 23.72
N LYS A 2 -36.50 73.34 23.55
CA LYS A 2 -36.92 71.99 24.05
C LYS A 2 -36.56 71.64 25.52
N GLN A 3 -37.45 71.76 26.52
CA GLN A 3 -38.62 70.92 26.88
C GLN A 3 -38.37 69.39 26.84
N LEU A 4 -38.52 68.69 27.98
CA LEU A 4 -39.69 67.84 28.35
C LEU A 4 -39.28 66.86 29.50
N THR A 5 -39.68 67.07 30.75
CA THR A 5 -40.83 66.44 31.44
C THR A 5 -40.90 64.92 31.40
N ALA A 6 -40.92 64.33 32.60
CA ALA A 6 -41.18 62.93 32.91
C ALA A 6 -42.54 62.45 32.38
N LEU A 7 -42.62 61.20 31.96
CA LEU A 7 -43.87 60.43 32.02
C LEU A 7 -43.59 58.94 32.29
N LEU A 8 -44.01 58.53 33.47
CA LEU A 8 -44.23 57.17 33.92
C LEU A 8 -45.45 56.63 33.15
N MET A 9 -45.32 55.50 32.45
CA MET A 9 -46.45 54.66 32.08
C MET A 9 -46.10 53.18 32.25
N ILE A 10 -46.80 52.58 33.20
CA ILE A 10 -46.95 51.15 33.43
C ILE A 10 -47.86 50.60 32.32
N PHE A 11 -47.44 49.53 31.66
CA PHE A 11 -48.36 48.66 30.92
C PHE A 11 -48.09 47.17 31.23
N PHE A 12 -49.21 46.49 31.43
CA PHE A 12 -49.41 45.12 31.86
C PHE A 12 -48.97 44.06 30.81
N LEU A 13 -48.59 42.90 31.35
CA LEU A 13 -48.77 41.52 30.85
C LEU A 13 -48.19 41.12 29.48
N VAL A 14 -47.30 40.12 29.48
CA VAL A 14 -47.59 38.80 28.86
C VAL A 14 -46.79 37.72 29.61
N SER A 15 -47.52 36.74 30.13
CA SER A 15 -47.03 35.44 30.56
C SER A 15 -46.52 34.65 29.35
N CYS A 16 -45.25 34.24 29.38
CA CYS A 16 -44.77 33.08 28.62
C CYS A 16 -43.93 32.22 29.55
N GLU A 17 -44.57 31.16 30.07
CA GLU A 17 -43.88 29.94 30.48
C GLU A 17 -43.00 29.47 29.32
N ASN A 18 -41.69 29.58 29.47
CA ASN A 18 -40.76 28.78 28.69
C ASN A 18 -40.17 27.72 29.63
N THR A 19 -40.86 26.58 29.66
CA THR A 19 -40.31 25.30 30.03
C THR A 19 -38.92 25.13 29.41
N LYS A 20 -37.89 25.18 30.26
CA LYS A 20 -36.59 24.58 29.95
C LYS A 20 -36.80 23.09 29.77
N LYS A 21 -37.03 22.65 28.53
CA LYS A 21 -36.75 21.26 28.16
C LYS A 21 -35.24 21.12 28.14
N GLU A 22 -34.71 20.44 29.14
CA GLU A 22 -33.38 19.84 29.07
C GLU A 22 -33.33 18.98 27.82
N ALA A 23 -32.66 19.48 26.78
CA ALA A 23 -32.23 18.66 25.66
C ALA A 23 -31.12 17.75 26.19
N THR A 24 -31.50 16.53 26.57
CA THR A 24 -30.56 15.46 26.85
C THR A 24 -29.74 15.26 25.59
N ASN A 25 -28.49 15.71 25.64
CA ASN A 25 -27.45 15.44 24.66
C ASN A 25 -27.24 13.93 24.61
N ARG A 26 -28.03 13.23 23.80
CA ARG A 26 -27.67 11.88 23.34
C ARG A 26 -26.57 12.09 22.31
N ASP A 27 -25.36 12.04 22.84
CA ASP A 27 -24.14 11.80 22.09
C ASP A 27 -24.35 10.48 21.32
N ILE A 28 -24.84 10.59 20.09
CA ILE A 28 -24.83 9.50 19.13
C ILE A 28 -23.40 9.44 18.62
N THR A 29 -22.50 9.00 19.50
CA THR A 29 -21.24 8.41 19.08
C THR A 29 -21.62 7.09 18.42
N LYS A 30 -22.04 7.15 17.15
CA LYS A 30 -21.98 6.00 16.26
C LYS A 30 -20.50 5.64 16.21
N GLN A 31 -20.09 4.71 17.08
CA GLN A 31 -18.91 3.89 16.84
C GLN A 31 -19.12 3.30 15.45
N ILE A 32 -18.46 3.91 14.47
CA ILE A 32 -18.22 3.28 13.19
C ILE A 32 -17.30 2.13 13.55
N THR A 33 -17.88 0.98 13.86
CA THR A 33 -17.18 -0.29 13.82
C THR A 33 -16.64 -0.37 12.41
N LYS A 34 -15.35 -0.08 12.23
CA LYS A 34 -14.63 -0.36 10.98
C LYS A 34 -14.73 -1.86 10.78
N THR A 35 -15.78 -2.31 10.10
CA THR A 35 -15.84 -3.66 9.57
C THR A 35 -14.79 -3.70 8.49
N VAL A 36 -13.57 -4.11 8.87
CA VAL A 36 -12.51 -4.45 7.93
C VAL A 36 -13.06 -5.62 7.13
N ASP A 37 -13.26 -5.40 5.84
CA ASP A 37 -13.62 -6.47 4.92
C ASP A 37 -12.41 -7.40 4.82
N THR A 38 -12.53 -8.61 5.37
CA THR A 38 -11.46 -9.61 5.48
C THR A 38 -11.41 -10.57 4.30
N THR A 39 -12.22 -10.36 3.26
CA THR A 39 -12.40 -11.30 2.14
C THR A 39 -11.10 -11.62 1.38
N GLN A 40 -10.12 -10.71 1.37
CA GLN A 40 -8.82 -10.89 0.69
C GLN A 40 -7.65 -11.20 1.64
N THR A 41 -7.94 -11.89 2.75
CA THR A 41 -6.92 -12.36 3.72
C THR A 41 -6.56 -13.84 3.55
N HIS A 42 -6.96 -14.46 2.44
CA HIS A 42 -6.54 -15.82 2.11
C HIS A 42 -5.04 -15.83 1.77
N PHE A 43 -4.21 -16.08 2.78
CA PHE A 43 -2.77 -16.21 2.63
C PHE A 43 -2.35 -17.66 2.34
N ALA A 44 -1.13 -17.78 1.83
CA ALA A 44 -0.48 -19.04 1.51
C ALA A 44 -0.52 -20.07 2.64
N THR A 45 -0.57 -21.35 2.26
CA THR A 45 -0.32 -22.48 3.17
C THR A 45 1.16 -22.82 3.29
N THR A 46 2.00 -22.31 2.39
CA THR A 46 3.43 -22.61 2.29
C THR A 46 4.27 -21.76 3.23
N THR A 47 5.12 -22.42 4.02
CA THR A 47 6.10 -21.79 4.92
C THR A 47 7.51 -21.78 4.33
N THR A 48 7.65 -22.12 3.04
CA THR A 48 8.95 -22.31 2.38
C THR A 48 9.02 -21.44 1.14
N TRP A 49 10.17 -20.84 0.90
CA TRP A 49 10.54 -20.13 -0.32
C TRP A 49 11.82 -20.72 -0.90
N ASN A 50 12.12 -20.41 -2.16
CA ASN A 50 13.32 -20.88 -2.84
C ASN A 50 13.68 -19.92 -4.00
N ALA A 51 14.72 -20.24 -4.77
CA ALA A 51 15.18 -19.41 -5.89
C ALA A 51 14.17 -19.27 -7.05
N SER A 52 13.04 -20.01 -7.02
CA SER A 52 11.93 -19.84 -7.95
C SER A 52 10.81 -18.95 -7.44
N THR A 53 10.84 -18.58 -6.15
CA THR A 53 9.98 -17.53 -5.60
C THR A 53 10.31 -16.23 -6.34
N THR A 54 9.27 -15.60 -6.85
CA THR A 54 9.33 -14.40 -7.66
C THR A 54 8.73 -13.26 -6.84
N ILE A 55 9.35 -12.08 -6.96
CA ILE A 55 8.91 -10.87 -6.29
C ILE A 55 8.82 -9.80 -7.35
N GLY A 56 7.58 -9.44 -7.68
CA GLY A 56 7.26 -8.36 -8.58
C GLY A 56 7.01 -7.05 -7.85
N GLU A 57 6.95 -5.99 -8.63
CA GLU A 57 6.58 -4.65 -8.18
C GLU A 57 5.25 -4.26 -8.81
N ALA A 58 4.46 -3.47 -8.09
CA ALA A 58 3.20 -2.93 -8.56
C ALA A 58 2.90 -1.61 -7.85
N THR A 59 1.86 -0.91 -8.30
CA THR A 59 1.36 0.30 -7.63
C THR A 59 -0.15 0.19 -7.44
N VAL A 60 -0.67 0.77 -6.35
CA VAL A 60 -2.13 0.92 -6.20
C VAL A 60 -2.62 2.00 -7.15
N LEU A 61 -3.60 1.67 -7.98
CA LEU A 61 -4.41 2.64 -8.72
C LEU A 61 -5.78 2.78 -8.07
N ARG A 62 -6.21 4.03 -7.86
CA ARG A 62 -7.60 4.35 -7.49
C ARG A 62 -8.28 5.16 -8.59
N THR A 63 -9.44 4.68 -9.01
CA THR A 63 -10.27 5.36 -10.02
C THR A 63 -11.48 5.98 -9.34
N LYS A 64 -11.85 7.21 -9.73
CA LYS A 64 -13.04 7.92 -9.23
C LYS A 64 -14.26 7.59 -10.10
N GLU A 65 -15.44 7.56 -9.49
CA GLU A 65 -16.68 7.71 -10.25
C GLU A 65 -16.84 9.20 -10.62
N VAL A 66 -17.20 9.47 -11.87
CA VAL A 66 -17.27 10.82 -12.45
C VAL A 66 -18.03 11.81 -11.54
N ASP A 67 -17.46 13.00 -11.35
CA ASP A 67 -18.05 14.21 -10.73
C ASP A 67 -18.54 14.14 -9.27
N SER A 68 -18.17 13.13 -8.46
CA SER A 68 -18.52 13.11 -7.04
C SER A 68 -17.32 13.21 -6.08
N ILE A 69 -17.58 13.79 -4.91
CA ILE A 69 -16.59 14.14 -3.88
C ILE A 69 -15.92 12.88 -3.33
N LYS A 70 -14.65 12.63 -3.71
CA LYS A 70 -13.68 11.71 -3.05
C LYS A 70 -14.16 10.28 -2.73
N ILE A 71 -15.05 9.70 -3.54
CA ILE A 71 -15.36 8.26 -3.46
C ILE A 71 -14.64 7.54 -4.60
N TRP A 72 -13.72 6.65 -4.23
CA TRP A 72 -13.07 5.76 -5.19
C TRP A 72 -14.04 4.66 -5.59
N SER A 73 -14.30 4.52 -6.89
CA SER A 73 -15.18 3.48 -7.44
C SER A 73 -14.45 2.16 -7.61
N GLU A 74 -13.15 2.21 -7.87
CA GLU A 74 -12.33 1.04 -8.14
C GLU A 74 -10.92 1.21 -7.59
N ILE A 75 -10.36 0.11 -7.07
CA ILE A 75 -9.00 0.04 -6.53
C ILE A 75 -8.35 -1.22 -7.05
N GLN A 76 -7.18 -1.07 -7.65
CA GLN A 76 -6.46 -2.16 -8.30
C GLN A 76 -4.98 -2.12 -7.94
N ALA A 77 -4.33 -3.27 -7.94
CA ALA A 77 -2.89 -3.35 -8.11
C ALA A 77 -2.61 -3.37 -9.62
N VAL A 78 -1.91 -2.36 -10.11
CA VAL A 78 -1.59 -2.20 -11.54
C VAL A 78 -0.09 -2.22 -11.76
N ASN A 79 0.34 -2.37 -13.02
CA ASN A 79 1.74 -2.41 -13.41
C ASN A 79 2.50 -3.51 -12.67
N VAL A 80 1.89 -4.69 -12.55
CA VAL A 80 2.48 -5.83 -11.85
C VAL A 80 3.54 -6.47 -12.74
N PHE A 81 4.78 -6.08 -12.54
CA PHE A 81 5.94 -6.53 -13.32
C PHE A 81 6.97 -7.23 -12.44
N GLY A 82 8.03 -7.79 -13.04
CA GLY A 82 9.10 -8.50 -12.32
C GLY A 82 9.01 -10.02 -12.37
N PHE A 83 8.01 -10.57 -13.07
CA PHE A 83 7.84 -12.01 -13.19
C PHE A 83 8.63 -12.59 -14.35
N LYS A 84 9.60 -13.45 -14.07
CA LYS A 84 10.39 -14.21 -15.09
C LYS A 84 9.75 -15.54 -15.49
N LYS A 85 8.67 -15.90 -14.81
CA LYS A 85 7.96 -17.17 -14.99
C LYS A 85 6.48 -16.89 -15.08
N ASP A 86 5.81 -17.73 -15.85
CA ASP A 86 4.36 -17.70 -15.95
C ASP A 86 3.73 -17.94 -14.57
N VAL A 87 2.67 -17.20 -14.28
CA VAL A 87 1.90 -17.30 -13.04
C VAL A 87 0.53 -17.85 -13.41
N PRO A 88 0.15 -19.05 -12.92
CA PRO A 88 -1.10 -19.69 -13.32
C PRO A 88 -2.34 -18.84 -13.02
N LEU A 89 -3.31 -18.85 -13.94
CA LEU A 89 -4.60 -18.21 -13.73
C LEU A 89 -5.33 -18.85 -12.54
N GLY A 90 -5.90 -18.01 -11.68
CA GLY A 90 -6.61 -18.46 -10.49
C GLY A 90 -5.72 -18.69 -9.26
N ASP A 91 -4.39 -18.70 -9.40
CA ASP A 91 -3.47 -18.72 -8.27
C ASP A 91 -3.64 -17.46 -7.41
N ILE A 92 -3.31 -17.58 -6.12
CA ILE A 92 -3.28 -16.46 -5.19
C ILE A 92 -1.84 -15.96 -5.07
N VAL A 93 -1.62 -14.70 -5.40
CA VAL A 93 -0.38 -13.98 -5.08
C VAL A 93 -0.53 -13.19 -3.79
N GLN A 94 0.60 -12.93 -3.12
CA GLN A 94 0.63 -12.12 -1.92
C GLN A 94 1.03 -10.69 -2.27
N VAL A 95 0.15 -9.73 -2.01
CA VAL A 95 0.35 -8.31 -2.28
C VAL A 95 0.70 -7.60 -0.98
N ILE A 96 1.95 -7.14 -0.88
CA ILE A 96 2.53 -6.48 0.28
C ILE A 96 2.64 -4.99 -0.01
N PRO A 97 1.87 -4.12 0.66
CA PRO A 97 2.04 -2.68 0.52
C PRO A 97 3.37 -2.26 1.14
N LEU A 98 4.08 -1.30 0.55
CA LEU A 98 5.29 -0.69 1.15
C LEU A 98 4.94 0.26 2.33
N SER A 99 3.99 -0.15 3.18
CA SER A 99 3.71 0.46 4.47
C SER A 99 2.94 -0.50 5.38
N LYS A 100 3.37 -0.65 6.64
CA LYS A 100 2.69 -1.47 7.65
C LYS A 100 1.32 -0.95 8.06
N LYS A 101 0.94 0.26 7.61
CA LYS A 101 -0.39 0.84 7.85
C LYS A 101 -1.48 0.16 7.04
N LEU A 102 -1.12 -0.58 5.99
CA LEU A 102 -2.03 -1.35 5.15
C LEU A 102 -1.81 -2.85 5.36
N PRO A 103 -2.87 -3.66 5.35
CA PRO A 103 -2.73 -5.10 5.46
C PRO A 103 -2.18 -5.69 4.16
N ILE A 104 -1.37 -6.74 4.28
CA ILE A 104 -1.03 -7.62 3.16
C ILE A 104 -2.33 -8.27 2.65
N LEU A 105 -2.46 -8.46 1.35
CA LEU A 105 -3.62 -9.09 0.72
C LEU A 105 -3.21 -10.36 -0.03
N GLY A 106 -4.13 -11.32 -0.11
CA GLY A 106 -4.08 -12.40 -1.09
C GLY A 106 -5.01 -12.04 -2.24
N LEU A 107 -4.47 -11.85 -3.45
CA LEU A 107 -5.24 -11.52 -4.65
C LEU A 107 -5.14 -12.64 -5.68
N LYS A 108 -6.27 -12.98 -6.31
CA LYS A 108 -6.31 -13.92 -7.42
C LYS A 108 -5.70 -13.33 -8.70
N VAL A 109 -4.92 -14.16 -9.40
CA VAL A 109 -4.43 -13.90 -10.76
C VAL A 109 -5.56 -14.09 -11.76
N MET A 110 -5.87 -13.02 -12.50
CA MET A 110 -6.95 -12.96 -13.48
C MET A 110 -6.44 -13.15 -14.90
N LYS A 111 -5.22 -12.66 -15.19
CA LYS A 111 -4.56 -12.78 -16.48
C LYS A 111 -3.06 -12.75 -16.29
N THR A 112 -2.35 -13.48 -17.15
CA THR A 112 -0.89 -13.40 -17.26
C THR A 112 -0.55 -13.22 -18.73
N THR A 113 0.22 -12.18 -19.05
CA THR A 113 0.61 -11.82 -20.42
C THR A 113 2.12 -11.91 -20.54
N LYS A 114 2.61 -12.80 -21.40
CA LYS A 114 4.04 -12.84 -21.74
C LYS A 114 4.42 -11.57 -22.51
N ARG A 115 5.48 -10.91 -22.06
CA ARG A 115 6.13 -9.76 -22.67
C ARG A 115 7.43 -10.25 -23.32
N ASP A 116 7.53 -10.03 -24.62
CA ASP A 116 8.68 -10.37 -25.47
C ASP A 116 9.29 -9.13 -26.15
N ASP A 117 8.87 -7.95 -25.70
CA ASP A 117 9.35 -6.64 -26.15
C ASP A 117 10.71 -6.24 -25.55
N PHE A 118 11.32 -7.11 -24.74
CA PHE A 118 12.67 -6.95 -24.18
C PHE A 118 13.61 -7.97 -24.82
N GLU A 119 14.62 -7.49 -25.57
CA GLU A 119 15.43 -8.31 -26.50
C GLU A 119 16.12 -9.53 -25.85
N ASP A 120 16.44 -9.46 -24.55
CA ASP A 120 17.24 -10.47 -23.84
C ASP A 120 16.52 -11.12 -22.65
N ASP A 121 15.24 -10.84 -22.42
CA ASP A 121 14.61 -11.20 -21.16
C ASP A 121 13.11 -11.50 -21.28
N ILE A 122 12.68 -12.59 -20.63
CA ILE A 122 11.27 -12.98 -20.62
C ILE A 122 10.61 -12.39 -19.38
N TRP A 123 9.59 -11.57 -19.61
CA TRP A 123 8.80 -10.98 -18.55
C TRP A 123 7.34 -11.39 -18.68
N TYR A 124 6.64 -11.42 -17.57
CA TYR A 124 5.20 -11.62 -17.50
C TYR A 124 4.57 -10.44 -16.76
N GLU A 125 3.56 -9.86 -17.40
CA GLU A 125 2.67 -8.88 -16.80
C GLU A 125 1.44 -9.62 -16.24
N VAL A 126 1.09 -9.33 -14.99
CA VAL A 126 0.06 -10.07 -14.25
C VAL A 126 -1.09 -9.16 -13.88
N ASP A 127 -2.30 -9.45 -14.35
CA ASP A 127 -3.50 -8.75 -13.89
C ASP A 127 -4.09 -9.48 -12.68
N LEU A 128 -4.36 -8.72 -11.61
CA LEU A 128 -4.93 -9.22 -10.38
C LEU A 128 -6.39 -8.82 -10.24
N GLU A 129 -7.14 -9.54 -9.41
CA GLU A 129 -8.49 -9.10 -9.03
C GLU A 129 -8.46 -7.76 -8.28
N ALA A 130 -9.55 -7.01 -8.36
CA ALA A 130 -9.65 -5.69 -7.71
C ALA A 130 -9.54 -5.78 -6.18
N ILE A 131 -8.91 -4.77 -5.58
CA ILE A 131 -8.76 -4.65 -4.12
C ILE A 131 -10.09 -4.21 -3.49
N GLN A 132 -10.66 -5.08 -2.66
CA GLN A 132 -11.91 -4.84 -1.93
C GLN A 132 -11.68 -4.30 -0.51
N ASN A 133 -10.44 -4.39 -0.01
CA ASN A 133 -10.12 -3.96 1.35
C ASN A 133 -10.23 -2.43 1.49
N LYS A 134 -11.20 -1.96 2.28
CA LYS A 134 -11.47 -0.53 2.52
C LYS A 134 -10.30 0.26 3.11
N ALA A 135 -9.32 -0.38 3.75
CA ALA A 135 -8.13 0.33 4.22
C ALA A 135 -7.40 0.98 3.03
N TYR A 136 -7.36 0.31 1.89
CA TYR A 136 -6.74 0.81 0.66
C TYR A 136 -7.51 1.95 0.01
N SER A 137 -8.81 2.13 0.27
CA SER A 137 -9.57 3.27 -0.27
C SER A 137 -9.31 4.55 0.52
N THR A 138 -9.17 4.42 1.83
CA THR A 138 -9.02 5.56 2.75
C THR A 138 -7.58 5.93 3.08
N PHE A 139 -6.61 5.13 2.61
CA PHE A 139 -5.20 5.36 2.91
C PHE A 139 -4.68 6.66 2.30
N GLN A 140 -3.96 7.44 3.11
CA GLN A 140 -3.28 8.64 2.66
C GLN A 140 -1.80 8.31 2.53
N GLY A 141 -1.31 8.40 1.29
CA GLY A 141 0.10 8.16 0.97
C GLY A 141 1.03 9.26 1.48
N PRO A 142 2.34 9.11 1.26
CA PRO A 142 3.32 10.19 1.40
C PRO A 142 2.92 11.43 0.59
N LYS A 143 3.46 12.60 0.94
CA LYS A 143 3.08 13.88 0.31
C LYS A 143 3.47 13.94 -1.17
N GLU A 144 4.48 13.17 -1.54
CA GLU A 144 5.08 13.09 -2.86
C GLU A 144 4.23 12.23 -3.82
N ARG A 145 3.23 11.51 -3.28
CA ARG A 145 2.32 10.65 -4.05
C ARG A 145 0.98 11.32 -4.29
N SER A 146 0.39 11.03 -5.46
CA SER A 146 -0.98 11.46 -5.73
C SER A 146 -1.99 10.57 -5.01
N ASP A 147 -3.19 11.11 -4.81
CA ASP A 147 -4.32 10.38 -4.24
C ASP A 147 -4.73 9.17 -5.11
N GLU A 148 -4.52 9.25 -6.44
CA GLU A 148 -4.76 8.16 -7.40
C GLU A 148 -3.70 7.04 -7.31
N TYR A 149 -2.45 7.37 -6.99
CA TYR A 149 -1.33 6.43 -6.89
C TYR A 149 -0.65 6.52 -5.51
N PRO A 150 -1.36 6.13 -4.43
CA PRO A 150 -0.97 6.50 -3.08
C PRO A 150 0.21 5.69 -2.53
N ILE A 151 0.52 4.53 -3.11
CA ILE A 151 1.52 3.60 -2.56
C ILE A 151 1.95 2.54 -3.60
N ASP A 152 3.22 2.12 -3.50
CA ASP A 152 3.74 0.93 -4.18
C ASP A 152 3.52 -0.35 -3.39
N LEU A 153 3.62 -1.46 -4.11
CA LEU A 153 3.35 -2.80 -3.65
C LEU A 153 4.51 -3.71 -4.11
N LEU A 154 4.79 -4.72 -3.30
CA LEU A 154 5.50 -5.92 -3.73
C LEU A 154 4.51 -7.06 -3.93
N VAL A 155 4.73 -7.89 -4.94
CA VAL A 155 3.86 -9.02 -5.26
C VAL A 155 4.69 -10.31 -5.23
N VAL A 156 4.41 -11.18 -4.27
CA VAL A 156 5.18 -12.42 -4.06
C VAL A 156 4.40 -13.63 -4.58
N HIS A 157 5.07 -14.46 -5.38
CA HIS A 157 4.57 -15.76 -5.86
C HIS A 157 5.64 -16.86 -5.83
N PRO A 158 5.34 -18.06 -5.33
CA PRO A 158 4.16 -18.41 -4.55
C PRO A 158 4.07 -17.59 -3.27
N ALA A 159 2.86 -17.35 -2.76
CA ALA A 159 2.66 -16.64 -1.50
C ALA A 159 3.40 -17.34 -0.33
N VAL A 160 3.83 -16.59 0.69
CA VAL A 160 4.56 -17.14 1.85
C VAL A 160 3.81 -16.79 3.14
N LYS A 161 3.50 -17.82 3.94
CA LYS A 161 2.57 -17.72 5.07
C LYS A 161 2.95 -16.66 6.11
N ASN A 162 4.23 -16.58 6.47
CA ASN A 162 4.71 -15.68 7.52
C ASN A 162 5.33 -14.40 6.95
N CYS A 163 5.13 -14.09 5.66
CA CYS A 163 5.70 -12.90 5.04
C CYS A 163 5.23 -11.62 5.76
N THR A 164 6.18 -10.81 6.21
CA THR A 164 5.96 -9.48 6.74
C THR A 164 6.88 -8.46 6.08
N LEU A 165 6.45 -7.20 6.03
CA LEU A 165 7.30 -6.09 5.59
C LEU A 165 8.20 -5.64 6.75
N LEU A 166 9.49 -5.42 6.51
CA LEU A 166 10.43 -4.83 7.46
C LEU A 166 10.57 -3.30 7.25
N GLU A 167 9.45 -2.57 7.35
CA GLU A 167 9.40 -1.11 7.17
C GLU A 167 10.27 -0.37 8.20
N ASN A 168 11.06 0.61 7.74
CA ASN A 168 11.93 1.48 8.54
C ASN A 168 12.98 0.75 9.40
N HIS A 169 13.37 -0.46 9.02
CA HIS A 169 14.43 -1.20 9.70
C HIS A 169 15.81 -0.78 9.17
N HIS A 170 16.81 -0.68 10.05
CA HIS A 170 18.19 -0.44 9.67
C HIS A 170 19.00 -1.72 9.85
N PHE A 171 19.38 -2.35 8.75
CA PHE A 171 20.08 -3.63 8.73
C PHE A 171 21.59 -3.45 8.87
N LYS A 172 22.27 -4.44 9.46
CA LYS A 172 23.73 -4.48 9.42
C LYS A 172 24.18 -4.92 8.04
N THR A 173 25.39 -4.54 7.64
CA THR A 173 25.99 -5.00 6.38
C THR A 173 26.03 -6.52 6.25
N SER A 174 26.18 -7.26 7.35
CA SER A 174 26.15 -8.73 7.37
C SER A 174 24.79 -9.34 7.02
N ASP A 175 23.73 -8.55 7.15
CA ASP A 175 22.36 -9.00 6.95
C ASP A 175 21.91 -8.75 5.50
N LEU A 176 22.74 -8.09 4.67
CA LEU A 176 22.41 -7.64 3.32
C LEU A 176 23.25 -8.37 2.26
N PRO A 177 22.80 -8.40 0.99
CA PRO A 177 23.62 -8.82 -0.14
C PRO A 177 24.87 -7.94 -0.28
N THR A 178 25.89 -8.46 -0.94
CA THR A 178 27.12 -7.70 -1.20
C THR A 178 26.80 -6.46 -2.04
N ASN A 179 27.38 -5.31 -1.67
CA ASN A 179 27.18 -4.00 -2.33
C ASN A 179 25.77 -3.41 -2.20
N ILE A 180 24.95 -3.90 -1.28
CA ILE A 180 23.66 -3.28 -0.93
C ILE A 180 23.79 -2.48 0.37
N THR A 181 23.32 -1.24 0.35
CA THR A 181 23.24 -0.35 1.51
C THR A 181 21.78 -0.15 1.89
N ASN A 182 21.52 0.27 3.14
CA ASN A 182 20.16 0.56 3.60
C ASN A 182 19.46 1.66 2.77
N GLU A 183 20.22 2.57 2.18
CA GLU A 183 19.69 3.74 1.46
C GLU A 183 19.00 3.36 0.14
N ILE A 184 19.45 2.30 -0.52
CA ILE A 184 18.89 1.85 -1.80
C ILE A 184 17.82 0.76 -1.65
N ILE A 185 17.48 0.37 -0.42
CA ILE A 185 16.44 -0.63 -0.15
C ILE A 185 15.08 0.04 -0.24
N LYS A 186 14.31 -0.33 -1.26
CA LYS A 186 12.91 0.08 -1.45
C LYS A 186 11.97 -0.76 -0.59
N GLY A 187 12.24 -2.06 -0.46
CA GLY A 187 11.46 -2.96 0.37
C GLY A 187 12.26 -4.16 0.87
N ALA A 188 11.95 -4.60 2.09
CA ALA A 188 12.55 -5.77 2.71
C ALA A 188 11.45 -6.65 3.32
N LEU A 189 11.52 -7.96 3.07
CA LEU A 189 10.53 -8.93 3.52
C LEU A 189 11.18 -9.95 4.43
N ASP A 190 10.47 -10.31 5.49
CA ASP A 190 10.81 -11.38 6.44
C ASP A 190 9.80 -12.51 6.23
N PHE A 191 10.29 -13.70 5.85
CA PHE A 191 9.49 -14.85 5.50
C PHE A 191 9.38 -15.90 6.61
N ASP A 192 10.23 -15.85 7.63
CA ASP A 192 10.22 -16.79 8.77
C ASP A 192 9.98 -16.15 10.15
N ASN A 193 9.80 -14.84 10.20
CA ASN A 193 9.54 -14.02 11.37
C ASN A 193 10.72 -13.98 12.36
N ASP A 194 11.96 -14.05 11.88
CA ASP A 194 13.18 -13.86 12.69
C ASP A 194 13.60 -12.38 12.83
N GLY A 195 12.93 -11.47 12.11
CA GLY A 195 13.18 -10.03 12.11
C GLY A 195 14.31 -9.59 11.17
N LEU A 196 14.87 -10.49 10.37
CA LEU A 196 15.89 -10.24 9.34
C LEU A 196 15.29 -10.39 7.94
N PRO A 197 15.91 -9.78 6.92
CA PRO A 197 15.37 -9.86 5.57
C PRO A 197 15.68 -11.22 4.94
N ASP A 198 14.64 -11.85 4.39
CA ASP A 198 14.72 -13.01 3.49
C ASP A 198 14.58 -12.61 2.02
N ALA A 199 14.05 -11.41 1.76
CA ALA A 199 14.06 -10.82 0.44
C ALA A 199 14.22 -9.31 0.50
N ILE A 200 14.90 -8.75 -0.50
CA ILE A 200 15.17 -7.32 -0.62
C ILE A 200 14.91 -6.89 -2.05
N VAL A 201 14.17 -5.80 -2.20
CA VAL A 201 13.95 -5.08 -3.45
C VAL A 201 14.68 -3.76 -3.34
N CYS A 202 15.58 -3.51 -4.28
CA CYS A 202 16.42 -2.32 -4.34
C CYS A 202 16.06 -1.46 -5.55
N GLU A 203 16.19 -0.15 -5.37
CA GLU A 203 16.05 0.84 -6.43
C GLU A 203 17.14 1.88 -6.24
N PHE A 204 17.91 2.14 -7.30
CA PHE A 204 19.10 2.99 -7.22
C PHE A 204 19.43 3.61 -8.58
N CYS A 205 20.26 4.64 -8.56
CA CYS A 205 20.76 5.25 -9.79
C CYS A 205 21.64 4.30 -10.59
N CYS A 206 21.32 4.10 -11.87
CA CYS A 206 22.00 3.12 -12.72
C CYS A 206 23.53 3.33 -12.80
N GLU A 207 23.99 4.58 -12.82
CA GLU A 207 25.40 4.92 -13.03
C GLU A 207 26.30 4.67 -11.81
N ASN A 208 25.79 4.97 -10.61
CA ASN A 208 26.62 5.10 -9.40
C ASN A 208 26.02 4.39 -8.17
N ARG A 209 24.83 3.79 -8.30
CA ARG A 209 24.11 3.07 -7.24
C ARG A 209 23.81 3.91 -5.99
N THR A 210 23.62 5.22 -6.15
CA THR A 210 23.07 6.09 -5.09
C THR A 210 21.54 6.03 -5.08
N LEU A 211 20.91 6.80 -4.18
CA LEU A 211 19.45 6.88 -4.05
C LEU A 211 18.77 7.24 -5.38
N ALA A 212 17.73 6.50 -5.76
CA ALA A 212 17.04 6.67 -7.04
C ALA A 212 16.48 8.07 -7.30
N ASP A 213 16.11 8.80 -6.23
CA ASP A 213 15.61 10.18 -6.32
C ASP A 213 16.68 11.20 -6.74
N GLU A 214 17.95 10.79 -6.85
CA GLU A 214 19.08 11.64 -7.21
C GLU A 214 19.47 11.58 -8.69
N CYS A 215 18.70 10.87 -9.53
CA CYS A 215 19.01 10.69 -10.95
C CYS A 215 17.76 10.59 -11.84
N GLU A 216 17.98 10.72 -13.16
CA GLU A 216 16.92 10.58 -14.16
C GLU A 216 16.59 9.12 -14.46
N TYR A 217 17.56 8.23 -14.28
CA TYR A 217 17.49 6.82 -14.66
C TYR A 217 17.78 5.92 -13.46
N PHE A 218 16.76 5.16 -13.06
CA PHE A 218 16.84 4.19 -11.97
C PHE A 218 16.93 2.76 -12.50
N CYS A 219 17.69 1.96 -11.77
CA CYS A 219 17.86 0.54 -11.96
C CYS A 219 17.36 -0.17 -10.70
N GLY A 220 16.90 -1.40 -10.87
CA GLY A 220 16.39 -2.22 -9.78
C GLY A 220 17.07 -3.57 -9.72
N GLU A 221 17.20 -4.08 -8.50
CA GLU A 221 17.65 -5.44 -8.23
C GLU A 221 16.77 -6.06 -7.17
N THR A 222 16.47 -7.34 -7.31
CA THR A 222 15.72 -8.09 -6.32
C THR A 222 16.48 -9.33 -5.90
N TYR A 223 16.69 -9.44 -4.59
CA TYR A 223 17.41 -10.53 -3.96
C TYR A 223 16.50 -11.37 -3.08
N ILE A 224 16.77 -12.66 -3.02
CA ILE A 224 16.16 -13.59 -2.07
C ILE A 224 17.24 -14.41 -1.36
N LYS A 225 17.08 -14.64 -0.07
CA LYS A 225 18.00 -15.41 0.76
C LYS A 225 17.51 -16.85 0.83
N VAL A 226 18.28 -17.81 0.33
CA VAL A 226 17.91 -19.23 0.37
C VAL A 226 19.03 -20.00 1.03
N LYS A 227 18.71 -20.70 2.12
CA LYS A 227 19.70 -21.46 2.92
C LYS A 227 20.90 -20.62 3.37
N GLY A 228 20.65 -19.35 3.70
CA GLY A 228 21.67 -18.41 4.17
C GLY A 228 22.42 -17.65 3.08
N GLU A 229 22.19 -17.96 1.79
CA GLU A 229 22.87 -17.31 0.66
C GLU A 229 21.93 -16.36 -0.08
N TRP A 230 22.43 -15.17 -0.41
CA TRP A 230 21.72 -14.19 -1.23
C TRP A 230 21.81 -14.55 -2.72
N ILE A 231 20.64 -14.61 -3.38
CA ILE A 231 20.50 -14.92 -4.80
C ILE A 231 19.80 -13.74 -5.47
N LEU A 232 20.42 -13.17 -6.50
CA LEU A 232 19.79 -12.20 -7.39
C LEU A 232 18.75 -12.91 -8.26
N ILE A 233 17.48 -12.54 -8.16
CA ILE A 233 16.36 -13.17 -8.88
C ILE A 233 15.73 -12.28 -9.93
N ASN A 234 15.95 -10.97 -9.87
CA ASN A 234 15.48 -10.03 -10.87
C ASN A 234 16.39 -8.80 -10.96
N THR A 235 16.44 -8.21 -12.16
CA THR A 235 17.11 -6.94 -12.46
C THR A 235 16.22 -6.12 -13.38
N SER A 236 16.18 -4.81 -13.20
CA SER A 236 15.52 -3.86 -14.10
C SER A 236 16.47 -2.71 -14.44
N GLN A 237 16.43 -2.28 -15.70
CA GLN A 237 17.19 -1.13 -16.19
C GLN A 237 16.39 -0.44 -17.30
N PRO A 238 16.58 0.87 -17.52
CA PRO A 238 16.00 1.57 -18.66
C PRO A 238 16.51 0.97 -19.97
N ALA A 239 15.66 0.99 -21.00
CA ALA A 239 16.00 0.55 -22.37
C ALA A 239 16.86 1.58 -23.11
#